data_AF-A0A1J3FQI1-F1
#
_entry.id   AF-A0A1J3FQI1-F1
#
_cell.length_a   1.000
_cell.length_b   1.000
_cell.length_c   1.000
_cell.angle_alpha   90.00
_cell.angle_beta   90.00
_cell.angle_gamma   90.00
#
_symmetry.space_group_name_H-M   'P 1'
#
loop_
_entity.id
_entity.type
_entity.pdbx_description
1 polymer ?
#
loop_
_entity_poly.entity_id
_entity_poly.type
_entity_poly.pdbx_seq_one_letter_code
_entity_poly.pdbx_strand_id
1 'polypeptide(L)'
;GFEKLVERVTVLCSNLPLGLSVMGSSLRRKKEDDWESILRRLENSLNRDIDGVLRVGYNSLHKDDQFLFLLIACFLNYQDDDRVKAMLGDSNLDVRLGLKTLAYKSLIQISPEGTISMHKLLQQVAREAVQIQEPTKRQILIDIDGIRNALETDSVSTNVMGISLD
;
A
#
# COMPACT_ATOMS: atom_id res chain seq x y z
N GLY A 1 16.07 -8.76 23.97
CA GLY A 1 16.96 -7.87 23.21
C GLY A 1 16.73 -8.13 21.74
N PHE A 2 16.67 -7.09 20.90
CA PHE A 2 16.19 -7.19 19.51
C PHE A 2 17.10 -7.95 18.52
N GLU A 3 18.32 -8.34 18.89
CA GLU A 3 19.32 -8.94 17.99
C GLU A 3 18.78 -10.15 17.21
N LYS A 4 18.17 -11.11 17.90
CA LYS A 4 17.56 -12.30 17.27
C LYS A 4 16.39 -11.95 16.35
N LEU A 5 15.65 -10.88 16.68
CA LEU A 5 14.53 -10.42 15.86
C LEU A 5 15.01 -9.74 14.59
N VAL A 6 16.10 -8.96 14.67
CA VAL A 6 16.73 -8.33 13.50
C VAL A 6 17.22 -9.40 12.53
N GLU A 7 17.86 -10.47 13.01
CA GLU A 7 18.30 -11.58 12.16
C GLU A 7 17.11 -12.21 11.40
N ARG A 8 16.00 -12.49 12.09
CA ARG A 8 14.76 -12.98 11.46
C ARG A 8 14.21 -12.01 10.41
N VAL A 9 14.17 -10.71 10.70
CA VAL A 9 13.74 -9.68 9.73
C VAL A 9 14.62 -9.73 8.48
N THR A 10 15.94 -9.82 8.63
CA THR A 10 16.87 -9.82 7.48
C THR A 10 16.65 -11.02 6.56
N VAL A 11 16.41 -12.21 7.14
CA VAL A 11 16.09 -13.44 6.41
C VAL A 11 14.77 -13.29 5.65
N LEU A 12 13.71 -12.81 6.31
CA LEU A 12 12.40 -12.61 5.67
C LEU A 12 12.47 -11.60 4.52
N CYS A 13 13.27 -10.54 4.66
CA CYS A 13 13.41 -9.52 3.63
C CYS A 13 14.27 -9.96 2.43
N SER A 14 14.86 -11.16 2.44
CA SER A 14 15.78 -11.64 1.40
C SER A 14 16.90 -10.66 1.06
N ASN A 15 17.35 -9.86 2.04
CA ASN A 15 18.29 -8.74 1.86
C ASN A 15 17.86 -7.68 0.83
N LEU A 16 16.58 -7.61 0.44
CA LEU A 16 16.08 -6.58 -0.45
C LEU A 16 15.98 -5.25 0.33
N PRO A 17 16.67 -4.17 -0.12
CA PRO A 17 16.67 -2.89 0.59
C PRO A 17 15.27 -2.33 0.84
N LEU A 18 14.35 -2.53 -0.11
CA LEU A 18 12.96 -2.12 0.04
C LEU A 18 12.26 -2.88 1.16
N GLY A 19 12.41 -4.21 1.22
CA GLY A 19 11.80 -5.04 2.28
C GLY A 19 12.31 -4.63 3.66
N LEU A 20 13.62 -4.40 3.78
CA LEU A 20 14.24 -3.91 5.02
C LEU A 20 13.71 -2.53 5.43
N SER A 21 13.53 -1.62 4.46
CA SER A 21 13.03 -0.26 4.73
C SER A 21 11.57 -0.28 5.21
N VAL A 22 10.71 -1.06 4.54
CA VAL A 22 9.29 -1.22 4.90
C VAL A 22 9.14 -1.91 6.26
N MET A 23 9.89 -2.98 6.52
CA MET A 23 9.85 -3.65 7.82
C MET A 23 10.40 -2.78 8.92
N GLY A 24 11.55 -2.15 8.69
CA GLY A 24 12.18 -1.27 9.66
C GLY A 24 11.26 -0.13 10.09
N SER A 25 10.59 0.53 9.13
CA SER A 25 9.64 1.61 9.42
C SER A 25 8.36 1.11 10.11
N SER A 26 7.88 -0.09 9.75
CA SER A 26 6.69 -0.71 10.34
C SER A 26 6.91 -1.19 11.77
N LEU A 27 8.13 -1.61 12.10
CA LEU A 27 8.54 -2.11 13.41
C LEU A 27 9.07 -1.00 14.33
N ARG A 28 9.46 0.15 13.77
CA ARG A 28 10.00 1.29 14.53
C ARG A 28 9.06 1.70 15.67
N ARG A 29 9.64 1.95 16.86
CA ARG A 29 8.94 2.36 18.10
C ARG A 29 7.95 1.33 18.67
N LYS A 30 7.93 0.09 18.17
CA LYS A 30 7.17 -1.01 18.77
C LYS A 30 7.98 -1.75 19.83
N LYS A 31 7.31 -2.43 20.76
CA LYS A 31 7.96 -3.24 21.80
C LYS A 31 8.43 -4.58 21.24
N GLU A 32 9.29 -5.28 21.99
CA GLU A 32 9.82 -6.60 21.60
C GLU A 32 8.70 -7.61 21.34
N ASP A 33 7.67 -7.64 22.19
CA ASP A 33 6.51 -8.53 22.03
C ASP A 33 5.70 -8.24 20.76
N ASP A 34 5.60 -6.96 20.37
CA ASP A 34 4.92 -6.57 19.13
C ASP A 34 5.71 -7.04 17.89
N TRP A 35 7.05 -6.94 17.94
CA TRP A 35 7.91 -7.47 16.88
C TRP A 35 7.73 -8.98 16.73
N GLU A 36 7.77 -9.71 17.85
CA GLU A 36 7.56 -11.15 17.85
C GLU A 36 6.21 -11.52 17.23
N SER A 37 5.13 -10.82 17.63
CA SER A 37 3.80 -11.05 17.08
C SER A 37 3.73 -10.80 15.56
N ILE A 38 4.30 -9.69 15.09
CA ILE A 38 4.33 -9.35 13.66
C ILE A 38 5.13 -10.39 12.86
N LEU A 39 6.31 -10.77 13.36
CA LEU A 39 7.17 -11.76 12.71
C LEU A 39 6.51 -13.13 12.66
N ARG A 40 5.90 -13.59 13.76
CA ARG A 40 5.18 -14.88 13.77
C ARG A 40 4.00 -14.89 12.81
N ARG A 41 3.27 -13.76 12.68
CA ARG A 41 2.17 -13.67 11.70
C ARG A 41 2.68 -13.74 10.27
N LEU A 42 3.78 -13.05 9.96
CA LEU A 42 4.39 -13.08 8.65
C LEU A 42 4.95 -14.47 8.31
N GLU A 43 5.68 -15.06 9.26
CA GLU A 43 6.22 -16.43 9.16
C GLU A 43 5.10 -17.46 9.02
N ASN A 44 3.92 -17.28 9.60
CA ASN A 44 2.83 -18.25 9.46
C ASN A 44 1.93 -17.99 8.24
N SER A 45 2.15 -16.89 7.52
CA SER A 45 1.37 -16.59 6.31
C SER A 45 1.76 -17.49 5.14
N LEU A 46 0.86 -17.64 4.17
CA LEU A 46 1.14 -18.37 2.92
C LEU A 46 2.17 -17.63 2.05
N ASN A 47 2.27 -16.31 2.19
CA ASN A 47 3.20 -15.45 1.45
C ASN A 47 4.38 -15.07 2.35
N ARG A 48 5.25 -16.03 2.66
CA ARG A 48 6.47 -15.78 3.46
C ARG A 48 7.57 -15.06 2.68
N ASP A 49 7.27 -14.66 1.46
CA ASP A 49 8.18 -14.00 0.52
C ASP A 49 8.14 -12.48 0.68
N ILE A 50 8.78 -11.80 -0.26
CA ILE A 50 8.88 -10.35 -0.26
C ILE A 50 7.49 -9.67 -0.31
N ASP A 51 6.47 -10.31 -0.89
CA ASP A 51 5.14 -9.73 -0.97
C ASP A 51 4.48 -9.69 0.41
N GLY A 52 4.67 -10.73 1.23
CA GLY A 52 4.25 -10.72 2.63
C GLY A 52 4.92 -9.62 3.45
N VAL A 53 6.24 -9.44 3.26
CA VAL A 53 7.04 -8.40 3.91
C VAL A 53 6.49 -7.01 3.57
N LEU A 54 6.27 -6.73 2.28
CA LEU A 54 5.75 -5.43 1.83
C LEU A 54 4.30 -5.20 2.30
N ARG A 55 3.50 -6.26 2.37
CA ARG A 55 2.12 -6.23 2.91
C ARG A 55 2.06 -5.84 4.38
N VAL A 56 3.09 -6.09 5.19
CA VAL A 56 3.14 -5.59 6.58
C VAL A 56 3.00 -4.07 6.61
N GLY A 57 3.69 -3.38 5.69
CA GLY A 57 3.59 -1.92 5.56
C GLY A 57 2.18 -1.48 5.22
N TYR A 58 1.60 -2.02 4.14
CA TYR A 58 0.23 -1.71 3.70
C TYR A 58 -0.84 -2.03 4.76
N ASN A 59 -0.78 -3.20 5.39
CA ASN A 59 -1.76 -3.63 6.40
C ASN A 59 -1.68 -2.81 7.69
N SER A 60 -0.59 -2.08 7.91
CA SER A 60 -0.41 -1.21 9.08
C SER A 60 -0.95 0.20 8.89
N LEU A 61 -1.45 0.54 7.70
CA LEU A 61 -2.02 1.84 7.36
C LEU A 61 -3.46 1.98 7.87
N HIS A 62 -3.87 3.23 8.11
CA HIS A 62 -5.29 3.56 8.27
C HIS A 62 -6.04 3.33 6.95
N LYS A 63 -7.35 3.08 7.01
CA LYS A 63 -8.17 2.77 5.83
C LYS A 63 -8.06 3.83 4.72
N ASP A 64 -8.03 5.10 5.10
CA ASP A 64 -7.92 6.21 4.13
C ASP A 64 -6.53 6.25 3.47
N ASP A 65 -5.47 5.98 4.24
CA ASP A 65 -4.09 5.89 3.72
C ASP A 65 -3.91 4.65 2.84
N GLN A 66 -4.59 3.55 3.15
CA GLN A 66 -4.64 2.37 2.26
C GLN A 66 -5.27 2.75 0.94
N PHE A 67 -6.38 3.48 0.96
CA PHE A 67 -7.02 3.92 -0.26
C PHE A 67 -6.14 4.88 -1.08
N LEU A 68 -5.48 5.84 -0.42
CA LEU A 68 -4.49 6.71 -1.07
C LEU A 68 -3.32 5.92 -1.68
N PHE A 69 -2.81 4.89 -0.97
CA PHE A 69 -1.79 4.00 -1.50
C PHE A 69 -2.24 3.32 -2.80
N LEU A 70 -3.49 2.83 -2.87
CA LEU A 70 -4.03 2.23 -4.09
C LEU A 70 -4.16 3.24 -5.23
N LEU A 71 -4.63 4.46 -4.95
CA LEU A 71 -4.71 5.54 -5.95
C LEU A 71 -3.33 5.89 -6.53
N ILE A 72 -2.30 5.96 -5.69
CA ILE A 72 -0.92 6.21 -6.15
C ILE A 72 -0.42 5.04 -6.99
N ALA A 73 -0.65 3.80 -6.54
CA ALA A 73 -0.19 2.62 -7.27
C ALA A 73 -0.81 2.51 -8.67
N CYS A 74 -2.10 2.83 -8.79
CA CYS A 74 -2.85 2.68 -10.03
C CYS A 74 -2.75 3.89 -10.96
N PHE A 75 -2.76 5.12 -10.42
CA PHE A 75 -2.99 6.33 -11.24
C PHE A 75 -1.97 7.43 -11.02
N LEU A 76 -1.46 7.60 -9.78
CA LEU A 76 -0.75 8.81 -9.38
C LEU A 76 0.75 8.61 -9.16
N ASN A 77 1.30 7.45 -9.55
CA ASN A 77 2.74 7.26 -9.50
C ASN A 77 3.44 8.23 -10.48
N TYR A 78 4.58 8.77 -10.07
CA TYR A 78 5.35 9.80 -10.80
C TYR A 78 4.63 11.14 -10.97
N GLN A 79 3.52 11.38 -10.26
CA GLN A 79 2.88 12.69 -10.23
C GLN A 79 3.53 13.61 -9.18
N ASP A 80 3.38 14.91 -9.41
CA ASP A 80 3.72 15.96 -8.46
C ASP A 80 2.80 15.93 -7.23
N ASP A 81 3.35 16.06 -6.03
CA ASP A 81 2.61 15.90 -4.79
C ASP A 81 1.61 17.04 -4.52
N ASP A 82 1.92 18.27 -4.95
CA ASP A 82 0.97 19.39 -4.90
C ASP A 82 -0.18 19.19 -5.89
N ARG A 83 0.09 18.64 -7.08
CA ARG A 83 -0.97 18.23 -8.02
C ARG A 83 -1.88 17.15 -7.42
N VAL A 84 -1.31 16.14 -6.76
CA VAL A 84 -2.11 15.09 -6.10
C VAL A 84 -2.97 15.66 -4.98
N LYS A 85 -2.42 16.55 -4.14
CA LYS A 85 -3.17 17.26 -3.10
C LYS A 85 -4.32 18.09 -3.68
N ALA A 86 -4.10 18.78 -4.79
CA ALA A 86 -5.13 19.58 -5.45
C ALA A 86 -6.23 18.70 -6.06
N MET A 87 -5.86 17.63 -6.77
CA MET A 87 -6.81 16.71 -7.41
C MET A 87 -7.73 16.00 -6.41
N LEU A 88 -7.18 15.66 -5.25
CA LEU A 88 -7.92 14.98 -4.18
C LEU A 88 -8.41 15.95 -3.10
N GLY A 89 -8.32 17.26 -3.33
CA GLY A 89 -8.63 18.31 -2.34
C GLY A 89 -10.09 18.34 -1.89
N ASP A 90 -11.01 17.97 -2.78
CA ASP A 90 -12.46 17.89 -2.48
C ASP A 90 -12.88 16.50 -1.96
N SER A 91 -11.94 15.58 -1.81
CA SER A 91 -12.22 14.26 -1.23
C SER A 91 -12.25 14.31 0.30
N ASN A 92 -12.83 13.29 0.94
CA ASN A 92 -12.80 13.14 2.40
C ASN A 92 -11.44 12.65 2.94
N LEU A 93 -10.38 12.63 2.12
CA LEU A 93 -9.06 12.16 2.50
C LEU A 93 -8.19 13.32 3.00
N ASP A 94 -7.48 13.14 4.12
CA ASP A 94 -6.35 14.02 4.47
C ASP A 94 -5.11 13.61 3.65
N VAL A 95 -5.08 14.01 2.38
CA VAL A 95 -4.03 13.65 1.42
C VAL A 95 -2.65 14.09 1.91
N ARG A 96 -2.58 15.25 2.57
CA ARG A 96 -1.32 15.80 3.09
C ARG A 96 -0.76 14.90 4.19
N LEU A 97 -1.59 14.46 5.14
CA LEU A 97 -1.19 13.52 6.17
C LEU A 97 -0.88 12.14 5.57
N GLY A 98 -1.73 11.66 4.66
CA GLY A 98 -1.57 10.36 4.03
C GLY A 98 -0.24 10.23 3.28
N LEU A 99 0.13 11.21 2.45
CA LEU A 99 1.44 11.22 1.77
C LEU A 99 2.62 11.18 2.75
N LYS A 100 2.52 11.92 3.87
CA LYS A 100 3.54 11.87 4.93
C LYS A 100 3.60 10.49 5.58
N THR A 101 2.47 9.87 5.86
CA THR A 101 2.40 8.53 6.46
C THR A 101 3.00 7.47 5.53
N LEU A 102 2.66 7.52 4.23
CA LEU A 102 3.18 6.60 3.23
C LEU A 102 4.70 6.74 3.07
N ALA A 103 5.22 7.97 3.02
CA ALA A 103 6.66 8.23 2.96
C ALA A 103 7.37 7.76 4.24
N TYR A 104 6.79 8.04 5.43
CA TYR A 104 7.33 7.60 6.72
C TYR A 104 7.43 6.07 6.82
N LYS A 105 6.47 5.34 6.21
CA LYS A 105 6.46 3.88 6.14
C LYS A 105 7.26 3.29 4.97
N SER A 106 7.99 4.13 4.24
CA SER A 106 8.79 3.71 3.07
C SER A 106 7.95 3.02 1.97
N LEU A 107 6.67 3.37 1.88
CA LEU A 107 5.74 2.85 0.86
C LEU A 107 5.73 3.73 -0.39
N ILE A 108 6.19 4.97 -0.27
CA ILE A 108 6.48 5.87 -1.38
C ILE A 108 7.76 6.64 -1.06
N GLN A 109 8.33 7.28 -2.07
CA GLN A 109 9.33 8.33 -1.93
C GLN A 109 8.77 9.61 -2.56
N ILE A 110 9.13 10.76 -1.99
CA ILE A 110 8.81 12.06 -2.57
C ILE A 110 10.15 12.76 -2.78
N SER A 111 10.46 13.12 -4.03
CA SER A 111 11.71 13.80 -4.36
C SER A 111 11.73 15.23 -3.80
N PRO A 112 12.89 15.90 -3.73
CA PRO A 112 12.96 17.32 -3.37
C PRO A 112 12.09 18.22 -4.25
N GLU A 113 11.88 17.82 -5.51
CA GLU A 113 11.03 18.48 -6.49
C GLU A 113 9.55 18.13 -6.35
N GLY A 114 9.15 17.33 -5.35
CA GLY A 114 7.76 16.96 -5.10
C GLY A 114 7.26 15.75 -5.89
N THR A 115 8.11 15.08 -6.67
CA THR A 115 7.68 13.92 -7.47
C THR A 115 7.50 12.68 -6.59
N ILE A 116 6.29 12.12 -6.59
CA ILE A 116 5.95 10.87 -5.90
C ILE A 116 6.48 9.69 -6.71
N SER A 117 7.16 8.75 -6.07
CA SER A 117 7.52 7.46 -6.67
C SER A 117 7.17 6.28 -5.77
N MET A 118 6.59 5.26 -6.38
CA MET A 118 6.25 3.98 -5.76
C MET A 118 6.97 2.85 -6.49
N HIS A 119 7.67 2.01 -5.74
CA HIS A 119 8.39 0.87 -6.29
C HIS A 119 7.44 -0.16 -6.92
N LYS A 120 7.83 -0.80 -8.03
CA LYS A 120 6.99 -1.77 -8.77
C LYS A 120 6.43 -2.91 -7.91
N LEU A 121 7.20 -3.40 -6.93
CA LEU A 121 6.73 -4.44 -6.01
C LEU A 121 5.61 -3.94 -5.08
N LEU A 122 5.61 -2.66 -4.70
CA LEU A 122 4.52 -2.06 -3.93
C LEU A 122 3.28 -1.85 -4.80
N GLN A 123 3.44 -1.54 -6.09
CA GLN A 123 2.32 -1.55 -7.02
C GLN A 123 1.70 -2.94 -7.18
N GLN A 124 2.52 -3.99 -7.18
CA GLN A 124 2.02 -5.37 -7.20
C GLN A 124 1.19 -5.68 -5.95
N VAL A 125 1.68 -5.29 -4.76
CA VAL A 125 0.90 -5.39 -3.51
C VAL A 125 -0.43 -4.66 -3.62
N ALA A 126 -0.47 -3.47 -4.23
CA ALA A 126 -1.72 -2.74 -4.46
C ALA A 126 -2.69 -3.49 -5.38
N ARG A 127 -2.21 -4.03 -6.51
CA ARG A 127 -3.02 -4.80 -7.46
C ARG A 127 -3.66 -6.00 -6.79
N GLU A 128 -2.89 -6.77 -6.04
CA GLU A 128 -3.40 -7.92 -5.30
C GLU A 128 -4.38 -7.49 -4.19
N ALA A 129 -4.13 -6.35 -3.52
CA ALA A 129 -5.05 -5.82 -2.52
C ALA A 129 -6.40 -5.38 -3.10
N VAL A 130 -6.44 -4.88 -4.35
CA VAL A 130 -7.69 -4.58 -5.06
C VAL A 130 -8.41 -5.87 -5.44
N GLN A 131 -7.70 -6.89 -5.93
CA GLN A 131 -8.31 -8.16 -6.36
C GLN A 131 -8.99 -8.91 -5.21
N ILE A 132 -8.45 -8.85 -3.99
CA ILE A 132 -9.02 -9.49 -2.81
C ILE A 132 -10.32 -8.80 -2.34
N GLN A 133 -10.56 -7.54 -2.72
CA GLN A 133 -11.80 -6.86 -2.36
C GLN A 133 -12.98 -7.45 -3.13
N GLU A 134 -14.10 -7.61 -2.42
CA GLU A 134 -15.40 -7.93 -3.00
C GLU A 134 -15.70 -7.00 -4.19
N PRO A 135 -16.02 -7.51 -5.39
CA PRO A 135 -16.22 -6.70 -6.58
C PRO A 135 -17.17 -5.52 -6.38
N THR A 136 -18.24 -5.72 -5.61
CA THR A 136 -19.27 -4.69 -5.32
C THR A 136 -18.81 -3.60 -4.35
N LYS A 137 -17.72 -3.84 -3.61
CA LYS A 137 -17.13 -2.89 -2.64
C LYS A 137 -15.86 -2.23 -3.17
N ARG A 138 -15.40 -2.61 -4.38
CA ARG A 138 -14.22 -2.03 -4.99
C ARG A 138 -14.46 -0.58 -5.33
N GLN A 139 -13.60 0.29 -4.80
CA GLN A 139 -13.55 1.70 -5.17
C GLN A 139 -12.67 1.93 -6.41
N ILE A 140 -11.81 0.96 -6.75
CA ILE A 140 -10.94 0.99 -7.93
C ILE A 140 -11.18 -0.29 -8.73
N LEU A 141 -11.47 -0.13 -10.02
CA LEU A 141 -11.63 -1.24 -10.96
C LEU A 141 -10.35 -1.35 -11.81
N ILE A 142 -9.73 -2.54 -11.80
CA ILE A 142 -8.48 -2.82 -12.53
C ILE A 142 -8.59 -4.00 -13.51
N ASP A 143 -9.74 -4.66 -13.58
CA ASP A 143 -9.96 -5.83 -14.44
C ASP A 143 -11.15 -5.61 -15.37
N ILE A 144 -11.05 -6.18 -16.58
CA ILE A 144 -12.03 -5.99 -17.66
C ILE A 144 -13.43 -6.45 -17.24
N ASP A 145 -13.52 -7.53 -16.48
CA ASP A 145 -14.81 -8.06 -16.03
C ASP A 145 -15.48 -7.12 -15.03
N GLY A 146 -14.71 -6.57 -14.08
CA GLY A 146 -15.17 -5.53 -13.15
C GLY A 146 -15.63 -4.26 -13.87
N ILE A 147 -14.89 -3.82 -14.88
CA ILE A 147 -15.24 -2.64 -15.69
C ILE A 147 -16.50 -2.91 -16.51
N ARG A 148 -16.59 -4.06 -17.19
CA ARG A 148 -17.75 -4.44 -17.99
C ARG A 148 -19.00 -4.55 -17.13
N ASN A 149 -18.92 -5.25 -16.01
CA ASN A 149 -20.04 -5.38 -15.07
C ASN A 149 -20.51 -4.02 -14.55
N ALA A 150 -19.57 -3.10 -14.30
CA ALA A 150 -19.91 -1.74 -13.91
C ALA A 150 -20.61 -0.96 -15.04
N LEU A 151 -20.21 -1.14 -16.30
CA LEU A 151 -20.85 -0.44 -17.42
C LEU A 151 -22.20 -1.05 -17.83
N GLU A 152 -22.38 -2.36 -17.64
CA GLU A 152 -23.58 -3.09 -18.06
C GLU A 152 -24.69 -3.11 -17.00
N THR A 153 -24.33 -2.94 -15.72
CA THR A 153 -25.31 -2.88 -14.64
C THR A 153 -25.49 -1.44 -14.16
N ASP A 154 -26.72 -0.93 -14.16
CA ASP A 154 -27.10 0.32 -13.47
C ASP A 154 -26.88 0.22 -11.93
N SER A 155 -26.40 -0.94 -11.46
CA SER A 155 -26.06 -1.26 -10.07
C SER A 155 -24.58 -1.07 -9.74
N VAL A 156 -23.86 -0.20 -10.44
CA VAL A 156 -22.57 0.28 -9.92
C VAL A 156 -22.85 0.89 -8.56
N SER A 157 -22.37 0.20 -7.52
CA SER A 157 -22.13 0.76 -6.20
C SER A 157 -21.65 2.19 -6.40
N THR A 158 -22.41 3.16 -5.91
CA THR A 158 -22.23 4.63 -6.02
C THR A 158 -20.86 5.16 -5.55
N ASN A 159 -19.89 4.27 -5.33
CA ASN A 159 -18.62 4.48 -4.67
C ASN A 159 -17.40 4.13 -5.55
N VAL A 160 -17.56 3.85 -6.86
CA VAL A 160 -16.41 3.71 -7.76
C VAL A 160 -15.74 5.06 -7.96
N MET A 161 -14.46 5.15 -7.64
CA MET A 161 -13.65 6.38 -7.66
C MET A 161 -12.56 6.35 -8.73
N GLY A 162 -12.25 5.18 -9.32
CA GLY A 162 -11.24 5.07 -10.37
C GLY A 162 -11.36 3.81 -11.21
N ILE A 163 -11.03 3.93 -12.49
CA ILE A 163 -10.96 2.83 -13.47
C ILE A 163 -9.56 2.84 -14.09
N SER A 164 -8.85 1.72 -13.97
CA SER A 164 -7.53 1.49 -14.58
C SER A 164 -7.68 0.58 -15.80
N LEU A 165 -7.14 1.00 -16.94
CA LEU A 165 -7.22 0.29 -18.23
C LEU A 165 -5.90 -0.38 -18.64
N ASP A 166 -4.88 -0.27 -17.78
CA ASP A 166 -3.50 -0.70 -18.02
C ASP A 166 -3.25 -2.21 -17.83
#